data_AF-A0A060CGM6-F1
#
_entry.id   AF-A0A060CGM6-F1
#
_cell.length_a   1.000
_cell.length_b   1.000
_cell.length_c   1.000
_cell.angle_alpha   90.00
_cell.angle_beta   90.00
_cell.angle_gamma   90.00
#
_symmetry.space_group_name_H-M   'P 1'
#
loop_
_entity.id
_entity.type
_entity.pdbx_description
1 polymer ?
#
loop_
_entity_poly.entity_id
_entity_poly.type
_entity_poly.pdbx_seq_one_letter_code
_entity_poly.pdbx_strand_id
1 'polypeptide(L)'
;MYQEYDNFGDNSLAYFEQFRKLDPASDRYRRARAWVAGSNAGNAAQTRADHLVAAFAADVAADRLPQVSWIVAPTAYTEHPEAPPAYGESLTARLVDALTANPEVWGKTALIINYDENDGFFDHVPAPLPALDERMGHEWSGRARGGLSGDSGWGSASACRCWSVSPWTRGGWVHSR
;
A
#
# COMPACT_ATOMS: atom_id res chain seq x y z
N MET A 1 9.10 5.70 2.84
CA MET A 1 8.39 4.44 3.14
C MET A 1 8.18 4.40 4.64
N TYR A 2 6.97 4.06 5.06
CA TYR A 2 6.55 3.94 6.45
C TYR A 2 6.03 2.53 6.63
N GLN A 3 6.80 1.71 7.34
CA GLN A 3 6.46 0.31 7.63
C GLN A 3 7.09 -0.09 8.96
N GLU A 4 6.43 -0.98 9.69
CA GLU A 4 6.94 -1.63 10.89
C GLU A 4 7.66 -2.94 10.56
N TYR A 5 8.31 -3.54 11.55
CA TYR A 5 8.97 -4.85 11.38
C TYR A 5 7.98 -5.91 10.90
N ASP A 6 6.79 -5.94 11.50
CA ASP A 6 5.64 -6.64 10.94
C ASP A 6 5.02 -5.79 9.82
N ASN A 7 4.93 -6.37 8.63
CA ASN A 7 4.39 -5.72 7.44
C ASN A 7 3.65 -6.70 6.51
N PHE A 8 3.28 -7.89 7.02
CA PHE A 8 2.62 -8.99 6.30
C PHE A 8 3.31 -9.53 5.03
N GLY A 9 4.47 -8.98 4.65
CA GLY A 9 5.05 -9.21 3.33
C GLY A 9 4.54 -8.26 2.24
N ASP A 10 3.77 -7.24 2.59
CA ASP A 10 3.07 -6.33 1.67
C ASP A 10 3.99 -5.26 1.06
N ASN A 11 5.25 -5.21 1.50
CA ASN A 11 6.24 -4.36 0.86
C ASN A 11 6.63 -4.94 -0.51
N SER A 12 5.84 -4.60 -1.52
CA SER A 12 6.06 -5.00 -2.91
C SER A 12 7.42 -4.58 -3.45
N LEU A 13 8.00 -3.47 -2.97
CA LEU A 13 9.33 -3.04 -3.41
C LEU A 13 10.38 -4.12 -3.10
N ALA A 14 10.24 -4.86 -2.01
CA ALA A 14 11.18 -5.92 -1.63
C ALA A 14 11.28 -7.05 -2.69
N TYR A 15 10.26 -7.22 -3.53
CA TYR A 15 10.24 -8.26 -4.56
C TYR A 15 10.89 -7.87 -5.87
N PHE A 16 11.15 -6.59 -6.17
CA PHE A 16 11.86 -6.26 -7.40
C PHE A 16 13.37 -6.48 -7.26
N GLU A 17 14.01 -6.95 -8.33
CA GLU A 17 15.43 -7.31 -8.34
C GLU A 17 16.33 -6.18 -7.80
N GLN A 18 16.05 -4.93 -8.19
CA GLN A 18 16.81 -3.75 -7.77
C GLN A 18 16.74 -3.43 -6.27
N PHE A 19 15.89 -4.10 -5.48
CA PHE A 19 15.70 -3.85 -4.05
C PHE A 19 16.02 -5.06 -3.14
N ARG A 20 16.27 -6.26 -3.67
CA ARG A 20 16.45 -7.48 -2.86
C ARG A 20 17.76 -7.53 -2.06
N LYS A 21 18.86 -7.02 -2.61
CA LYS A 21 20.24 -7.14 -2.06
C LYS A 21 20.88 -5.77 -1.81
N LEU A 22 20.10 -4.84 -1.26
CA LEU A 22 20.61 -3.53 -0.94
C LEU A 22 21.44 -3.57 0.34
N ASP A 23 22.53 -2.81 0.35
CA ASP A 23 23.28 -2.51 1.57
C ASP A 23 22.35 -1.83 2.59
N PRO A 24 22.16 -2.37 3.80
CA PRO A 24 21.34 -1.75 4.85
C PRO A 24 21.73 -0.32 5.21
N ALA A 25 23.00 0.07 4.99
CA ALA A 25 23.46 1.44 5.23
C ALA A 25 23.07 2.41 4.09
N SER A 26 22.69 1.90 2.92
CA SER A 26 22.41 2.73 1.75
C SER A 26 21.10 3.53 1.87
N ASP A 27 21.08 4.72 1.26
CA ASP A 27 19.88 5.54 1.11
C ASP A 27 18.74 4.79 0.43
N ARG A 28 19.07 3.91 -0.52
CA ARG A 28 18.08 3.12 -1.25
C ARG A 28 17.41 2.11 -0.33
N TYR A 29 18.18 1.44 0.54
CA TYR A 29 17.60 0.55 1.55
C TYR A 29 16.72 1.35 2.51
N ARG A 30 17.21 2.50 3.01
CA ARG A 30 16.44 3.39 3.90
C ARG A 30 15.09 3.81 3.31
N ARG A 31 15.02 4.05 2.00
CA ARG A 31 13.79 4.50 1.33
C ARG A 31 12.84 3.37 0.91
N ALA A 32 13.32 2.15 0.74
CA ALA A 32 12.57 1.04 0.15
C ALA A 32 12.36 -0.18 1.07
N ARG A 33 13.14 -0.32 2.15
CA ARG A 33 13.16 -1.53 2.97
C ARG A 33 13.34 -1.31 4.47
N ALA A 34 13.82 -0.14 4.90
CA ALA A 34 13.97 0.12 6.32
C ALA A 34 12.61 0.16 7.04
N TRP A 35 12.65 -0.17 8.32
CA TRP A 35 11.54 -0.02 9.24
C TRP A 35 11.64 1.32 9.97
N VAL A 36 10.50 1.83 10.42
CA VAL A 36 10.45 3.02 11.26
C VAL A 36 11.15 2.79 12.60
N ALA A 37 11.74 3.84 13.16
CA ALA A 37 12.47 3.77 14.42
C ALA A 37 11.56 3.26 15.56
N GLY A 38 12.09 2.33 16.38
CA GLY A 38 11.38 1.71 17.50
C GLY A 38 10.71 0.38 17.16
N SER A 39 10.33 0.15 15.89
CA SER A 39 9.76 -1.15 15.47
C SER A 39 10.86 -2.18 15.22
N ASN A 40 10.73 -3.37 15.82
CA ASN A 40 11.71 -4.46 15.74
C ASN A 40 11.07 -5.83 16.02
N ALA A 41 11.84 -6.91 15.83
CA ALA A 41 11.35 -8.28 16.03
C ALA A 41 10.77 -8.55 17.44
N GLY A 42 11.29 -7.88 18.47
CA GLY A 42 10.88 -8.09 19.86
C GLY A 42 9.52 -7.47 20.23
N ASN A 43 9.04 -6.49 19.47
CA ASN A 43 7.73 -5.85 19.68
C ASN A 43 6.75 -6.02 18.51
N ALA A 44 7.16 -6.68 17.43
CA ALA A 44 6.36 -6.89 16.23
C ALA A 44 5.01 -7.56 16.53
N ALA A 45 4.99 -8.60 17.39
CA ALA A 45 3.76 -9.35 17.69
C ALA A 45 2.70 -8.54 18.47
N GLN A 46 3.08 -7.41 19.07
CA GLN A 46 2.18 -6.53 19.83
C GLN A 46 2.01 -5.17 19.15
N THR A 47 2.48 -5.02 17.92
CA THR A 47 2.40 -3.73 17.23
C THR A 47 0.95 -3.28 17.09
N ARG A 48 0.76 -1.98 17.27
CA ARG A 48 -0.50 -1.29 17.01
C ARG A 48 -0.36 -0.25 15.89
N ALA A 49 0.65 -0.42 15.04
CA ALA A 49 1.10 0.56 14.05
C ALA A 49 1.55 1.91 14.67
N ASP A 50 1.83 1.95 15.98
CA ASP A 50 2.14 3.19 16.70
C ASP A 50 3.45 3.83 16.23
N HIS A 51 4.48 3.03 15.95
CA HIS A 51 5.76 3.57 15.46
C HIS A 51 5.60 4.10 14.04
N LEU A 52 4.81 3.40 13.21
CA LEU A 52 4.52 3.83 11.84
C LEU A 52 3.77 5.16 11.84
N VAL A 53 2.68 5.25 12.59
CA VAL A 53 1.86 6.48 12.66
C VAL A 53 2.67 7.62 13.25
N ALA A 54 3.47 7.39 14.28
CA ALA A 54 4.32 8.42 14.89
C ALA A 54 5.38 8.94 13.90
N ALA A 55 6.04 8.06 13.15
CA ALA A 55 7.03 8.46 12.15
C ALA A 55 6.40 9.26 11.00
N PHE A 56 5.25 8.80 10.50
CA PHE A 56 4.50 9.50 9.46
C PHE A 56 4.05 10.89 9.94
N ALA A 57 3.42 10.98 11.11
CA ALA A 57 2.97 12.23 11.70
C ALA A 57 4.12 13.21 11.95
N ALA A 58 5.30 12.72 12.36
CA ALA A 58 6.47 13.56 12.57
C ALA A 58 7.00 14.19 11.26
N ASP A 59 6.95 13.46 10.15
CA ASP A 59 7.33 14.00 8.84
C ASP A 59 6.26 14.92 8.25
N VAL A 60 4.96 14.65 8.49
CA VAL A 60 3.88 15.58 8.15
C VAL A 60 4.05 16.90 8.92
N ALA A 61 4.22 16.84 10.23
CA ALA A 61 4.35 18.03 11.07
C ALA A 61 5.55 18.91 10.69
N ALA A 62 6.60 18.29 10.14
CA ALA A 62 7.80 18.98 9.72
C ALA A 62 7.86 19.36 8.23
N ASP A 63 6.79 19.12 7.45
CA ASP A 63 6.75 19.29 5.99
C ASP A 63 7.92 18.57 5.27
N ARG A 64 8.16 17.31 5.66
CA ARG A 64 9.25 16.47 5.12
C ARG A 64 8.78 15.21 4.40
N LEU A 65 7.48 15.09 4.12
CA LEU A 65 6.99 13.98 3.31
C LEU A 65 7.74 13.96 1.94
N PRO A 66 8.28 12.81 1.52
CA PRO A 66 8.78 12.65 0.15
C PRO A 66 7.67 12.87 -0.88
N GLN A 67 8.06 13.15 -2.13
CA GLN A 67 7.10 13.27 -3.25
C GLN A 67 6.19 12.05 -3.41
N VAL A 68 6.69 10.85 -3.07
CA VAL A 68 5.89 9.62 -3.01
C VAL A 68 6.22 8.90 -1.70
N SER A 69 5.18 8.65 -0.91
CA SER A 69 5.26 7.93 0.36
C SER A 69 4.49 6.63 0.28
N TRP A 70 5.17 5.51 0.53
CA TRP A 70 4.56 4.19 0.67
C TRP A 70 4.27 3.92 2.13
N ILE A 71 3.05 3.51 2.46
CA ILE A 71 2.64 3.07 3.79
C ILE A 71 2.35 1.57 3.68
N VAL A 72 3.00 0.76 4.51
CA VAL A 72 2.79 -0.70 4.56
C VAL A 72 2.29 -1.04 5.95
N ALA A 73 1.05 -1.50 6.03
CA ALA A 73 0.40 -1.78 7.30
C ALA A 73 1.00 -3.05 7.97
N PRO A 74 1.04 -3.11 9.30
CA PRO A 74 1.29 -4.38 10.00
C PRO A 74 0.16 -5.38 9.74
N THR A 75 0.44 -6.68 9.88
CA THR A 75 -0.48 -7.78 9.55
C THR A 75 -1.89 -7.60 10.09
N ALA A 76 -2.03 -7.24 11.37
CA ALA A 76 -3.35 -7.09 11.99
C ALA A 76 -4.15 -5.87 11.47
N TYR A 77 -3.53 -4.99 10.68
CA TYR A 77 -4.08 -3.72 10.20
C TYR A 77 -4.22 -3.66 8.68
N THR A 78 -3.96 -4.77 7.97
CA THR A 78 -4.12 -4.87 6.50
C THR A 78 -5.57 -5.11 6.07
N GLU A 79 -6.45 -5.42 7.02
CA GLU A 79 -7.82 -5.93 6.80
C GLU A 79 -7.90 -7.35 6.21
N HIS A 80 -6.78 -8.08 6.18
CA HIS A 80 -6.80 -9.50 5.83
C HIS A 80 -7.63 -10.30 6.85
N PRO A 81 -8.40 -11.34 6.45
CA PRO A 81 -9.46 -11.96 7.24
C PRO A 81 -9.15 -12.46 8.65
N GLU A 82 -7.88 -12.66 9.04
CA GLU A 82 -7.57 -13.06 10.42
C GLU A 82 -7.75 -11.93 11.44
N ALA A 83 -7.85 -10.68 10.98
CA ALA A 83 -8.09 -9.52 11.83
C ALA A 83 -9.41 -8.81 11.52
N PRO A 84 -10.08 -8.19 12.51
CA PRO A 84 -11.29 -7.40 12.26
C PRO A 84 -11.00 -6.18 11.36
N PRO A 85 -11.85 -5.88 10.36
CA PRO A 85 -11.68 -4.69 9.50
C PRO A 85 -11.58 -3.36 10.25
N ALA A 86 -12.17 -3.28 11.45
CA ALA A 86 -12.06 -2.10 12.33
C ALA A 86 -10.61 -1.71 12.68
N TYR A 87 -9.65 -2.64 12.60
CA TYR A 87 -8.24 -2.33 12.83
C TYR A 87 -7.66 -1.54 11.65
N GLY A 88 -7.89 -1.97 10.40
CA GLY A 88 -7.50 -1.22 9.21
C GLY A 88 -8.19 0.15 9.12
N GLU A 89 -9.47 0.22 9.48
CA GLU A 89 -10.20 1.49 9.62
C GLU A 89 -9.51 2.42 10.65
N SER A 90 -9.12 1.88 11.82
CA SER A 90 -8.41 2.63 12.85
C SER A 90 -7.06 3.18 12.36
N LEU A 91 -6.27 2.38 11.62
CA LEU A 91 -5.02 2.84 11.04
C LEU A 91 -5.27 3.96 10.03
N THR A 92 -6.23 3.76 9.12
CA THR A 92 -6.61 4.75 8.11
C THR A 92 -7.03 6.07 8.76
N ALA A 93 -7.88 6.03 9.78
CA ALA A 93 -8.33 7.21 10.51
C ALA A 93 -7.13 7.97 11.12
N ARG A 94 -6.22 7.27 11.79
CA ARG A 94 -5.03 7.88 12.41
C ARG A 94 -4.07 8.51 11.38
N LEU A 95 -3.95 7.92 10.19
CA LEU A 95 -3.14 8.47 9.11
C LEU A 95 -3.79 9.72 8.50
N VAL A 96 -5.11 9.72 8.33
CA VAL A 96 -5.87 10.90 7.89
C VAL A 96 -5.78 12.03 8.91
N ASP A 97 -5.94 11.72 10.20
CA ASP A 97 -5.79 12.69 11.29
C ASP A 97 -4.37 13.30 11.28
N ALA A 98 -3.33 12.46 11.18
CA ALA A 98 -1.96 12.92 11.10
C ALA A 98 -1.73 13.83 9.88
N LEU A 99 -2.25 13.45 8.71
CA LEU A 99 -2.08 14.20 7.47
C LEU A 99 -2.81 15.56 7.51
N THR A 100 -4.04 15.57 8.00
CA THR A 100 -4.89 16.77 8.06
C THR A 100 -4.52 17.72 9.19
N ALA A 101 -3.74 17.27 10.19
CA ALA A 101 -3.20 18.13 11.25
C ALA A 101 -2.24 19.22 10.75
N ASN A 102 -1.67 19.06 9.54
CA ASN A 102 -0.88 20.10 8.88
C ASN A 102 -1.56 20.57 7.58
N PRO A 103 -2.30 21.69 7.59
CA PRO A 103 -3.01 22.19 6.41
C PRO A 103 -2.12 22.48 5.19
N GLU A 104 -0.87 22.90 5.39
CA GLU A 104 0.07 23.19 4.30
C GLU A 104 0.51 21.91 3.58
N VAL A 105 0.71 20.82 4.34
CA VAL A 105 1.01 19.50 3.75
C VAL A 105 -0.24 18.91 3.12
N TRP A 106 -1.37 18.95 3.82
CA TRP A 106 -2.63 18.42 3.31
C TRP A 106 -3.06 19.11 2.01
N GLY A 107 -2.93 20.43 1.95
CA GLY A 107 -3.25 21.26 0.79
C GLY A 107 -2.47 20.92 -0.48
N LYS A 108 -1.39 20.13 -0.40
CA LYS A 108 -0.60 19.67 -1.56
C LYS A 108 -0.46 18.15 -1.67
N THR A 109 -1.27 17.39 -0.92
CA THR A 109 -1.16 15.93 -0.84
C THR A 109 -2.43 15.23 -1.36
N ALA A 110 -2.24 14.04 -1.93
CA ALA A 110 -3.31 13.07 -2.15
C ALA A 110 -2.92 11.75 -1.47
N LEU A 111 -3.84 11.21 -0.67
CA LEU A 111 -3.74 9.88 -0.07
C LEU A 111 -4.49 8.90 -0.98
N ILE A 112 -3.82 7.83 -1.39
CA ILE A 112 -4.42 6.73 -2.15
C ILE A 112 -4.48 5.52 -1.22
N ILE A 113 -5.68 4.97 -1.03
CA ILE A 113 -5.92 3.75 -0.28
C ILE A 113 -6.34 2.70 -1.30
N ASN A 114 -5.65 1.57 -1.31
CA ASN A 114 -5.83 0.52 -2.30
C ASN A 114 -5.68 -0.85 -1.62
N TYR A 115 -6.45 -1.81 -2.08
CA TYR A 115 -6.37 -3.21 -1.68
C TYR A 115 -5.75 -4.01 -2.82
N ASP A 116 -4.90 -4.97 -2.50
CA ASP A 116 -4.19 -5.79 -3.48
C ASP A 116 -5.07 -6.93 -4.04
N GLU A 117 -5.96 -7.46 -3.20
CA GLU A 117 -6.97 -8.43 -3.61
C GLU A 117 -8.32 -8.26 -2.87
N ASN A 118 -9.24 -9.20 -3.11
CA ASN A 118 -10.56 -9.27 -2.45
C ASN A 118 -10.69 -10.46 -1.49
N ASP A 119 -9.59 -11.14 -1.14
CA ASP A 119 -9.50 -12.35 -0.31
C ASP A 119 -10.42 -13.51 -0.73
N GLY A 120 -10.85 -13.52 -2.00
CA GLY A 120 -11.86 -14.45 -2.49
C GLY A 120 -13.29 -14.22 -1.98
N PHE A 121 -13.58 -13.09 -1.32
CA PHE A 121 -14.96 -12.71 -1.01
C PHE A 121 -15.77 -12.50 -2.30
N PHE A 122 -17.06 -12.83 -2.25
CA PHE A 122 -17.94 -12.70 -3.40
C PHE A 122 -18.03 -11.24 -3.88
N ASP A 123 -17.74 -11.01 -5.17
CA ASP A 123 -18.12 -9.81 -5.90
C ASP A 123 -19.09 -10.20 -7.04
N HIS A 124 -20.15 -9.42 -7.21
CA HIS A 124 -21.14 -9.62 -8.26
C HIS A 124 -20.66 -9.16 -9.64
N VAL A 125 -19.63 -8.32 -9.71
CA VAL A 125 -19.03 -7.85 -10.95
C VAL A 125 -17.96 -8.86 -11.38
N PRO A 126 -18.11 -9.53 -12.53
CA PRO A 126 -17.05 -10.36 -13.07
C PRO A 126 -15.79 -9.54 -13.29
N ALA A 127 -14.64 -10.08 -12.91
CA ALA A 127 -13.37 -9.41 -13.13
C ALA A 127 -13.15 -9.16 -14.64
N PRO A 128 -12.62 -7.99 -15.04
CA PRO A 128 -12.31 -7.74 -16.44
C PRO A 128 -11.19 -8.68 -16.91
N LEU A 129 -11.39 -9.29 -18.08
CA LEU A 129 -10.34 -10.10 -18.70
C LEU A 129 -9.18 -9.19 -19.12
N PRO A 130 -7.93 -9.50 -18.72
CA PRO A 130 -6.79 -8.74 -19.19
C PRO A 130 -6.49 -9.12 -20.65
N ALA A 131 -5.59 -8.36 -21.28
CA ALA A 131 -5.34 -8.49 -22.71
C ALA A 131 -4.54 -9.78 -23.00
N LEU A 132 -5.24 -10.82 -23.45
CA LEU A 132 -4.62 -12.12 -23.75
C LEU A 132 -3.62 -12.11 -24.91
N ASP A 133 -3.70 -11.10 -25.78
CA ASP A 133 -2.77 -10.89 -26.88
C ASP A 133 -2.63 -9.40 -27.22
N GLU A 134 -1.66 -9.08 -28.09
CA GLU A 134 -1.38 -7.70 -28.52
C GLU A 134 -2.55 -7.04 -29.28
N ARG A 135 -3.54 -7.80 -29.76
CA ARG A 135 -4.73 -7.26 -30.44
C ARG A 135 -5.76 -6.75 -29.42
N MET A 136 -5.78 -7.31 -28.22
CA MET A 136 -6.63 -6.87 -27.09
C MET A 136 -6.02 -5.69 -26.32
N GLY A 137 -4.79 -5.29 -26.64
CA GLY A 137 -4.07 -4.20 -26.01
C GLY A 137 -2.78 -4.67 -25.34
N HIS A 138 -2.07 -3.74 -24.70
CA HIS A 138 -0.88 -4.07 -23.94
C HIS A 138 -1.23 -4.20 -22.46
N GLU A 139 -1.17 -5.42 -21.93
CA GLU A 139 -1.09 -5.64 -20.50
C GLU A 139 0.38 -5.54 -20.03
N TRP A 140 0.62 -4.84 -18.93
CA TRP A 140 1.97 -4.75 -18.35
C TRP A 140 2.39 -6.06 -17.66
N SER A 141 1.44 -6.96 -17.39
CA SER A 141 1.61 -8.22 -16.67
C SER A 141 2.37 -9.33 -17.42
N GLY A 142 2.79 -9.14 -18.68
CA GLY A 142 3.12 -10.29 -19.54
C GLY A 142 4.36 -10.23 -20.46
N ARG A 143 5.33 -9.33 -20.29
CA ARG A 143 6.66 -9.42 -20.98
C ARG A 143 7.81 -9.87 -20.09
N ALA A 144 7.53 -10.36 -18.89
CA ALA A 144 8.53 -11.01 -18.07
C ALA A 144 8.76 -12.44 -18.58
N ARG A 145 9.86 -12.65 -19.32
CA ARG A 145 10.46 -13.99 -19.51
C ARG A 145 10.75 -14.58 -18.12
N GLY A 146 9.79 -15.30 -17.56
CA GLY A 146 9.86 -15.90 -16.22
C GLY A 146 8.60 -15.79 -15.35
N GLY A 147 7.55 -15.07 -15.78
CA GLY A 147 6.25 -15.08 -15.11
C GLY A 147 5.35 -16.18 -15.66
N LEU A 148 4.86 -17.07 -14.78
CA LEU A 148 3.83 -18.10 -14.98
C LEU A 148 3.43 -18.36 -16.45
N SER A 149 4.36 -18.91 -17.21
CA SER A 149 4.11 -19.39 -18.57
C SER A 149 3.42 -20.74 -18.46
N GLY A 150 2.10 -20.72 -18.33
CA GLY A 150 1.28 -21.92 -18.49
C GLY A 150 -0.18 -21.55 -18.30
N ASP A 151 -0.97 -21.73 -19.35
CA ASP A 151 -2.43 -22.03 -19.50
C ASP A 151 -3.42 -21.65 -18.39
N SER A 152 -3.02 -20.80 -17.48
CA SER A 152 -3.76 -20.42 -16.31
C SER A 152 -4.18 -18.99 -16.56
N GLY A 153 -5.38 -18.88 -17.14
CA GLY A 153 -6.11 -17.64 -17.35
C GLY A 153 -6.48 -16.97 -16.02
N TRP A 154 -5.51 -16.77 -15.14
CA TRP A 154 -5.58 -15.85 -14.02
C TRP A 154 -5.58 -14.44 -14.61
N GLY A 155 -6.76 -14.09 -15.12
CA GLY A 155 -7.07 -12.73 -15.51
C GLY A 155 -7.00 -11.79 -14.32
N SER A 156 -7.14 -10.47 -14.55
CA SER A 156 -7.21 -9.44 -13.52
C SER A 156 -7.90 -9.95 -12.26
N ALA A 157 -7.26 -9.76 -11.10
CA ALA A 157 -7.88 -10.08 -9.82
C ALA A 157 -9.28 -9.43 -9.74
N SER A 158 -10.16 -10.02 -8.94
CA SER A 158 -11.49 -9.46 -8.65
C SER A 158 -11.40 -7.96 -8.33
N ALA A 159 -12.50 -7.22 -8.54
CA ALA A 159 -12.52 -5.80 -8.27
C ALA A 159 -12.04 -5.48 -6.85
N CYS A 160 -10.98 -4.68 -6.74
CA CYS A 160 -10.44 -4.21 -5.47
C CYS A 160 -10.88 -2.77 -5.20
N ARG A 161 -11.11 -2.44 -3.94
CA ARG A 161 -11.49 -1.08 -3.55
C ARG A 161 -10.29 -0.14 -3.72
N CYS A 162 -10.56 1.07 -4.19
CA CYS A 162 -9.56 2.12 -4.30
C CYS A 162 -10.20 3.48 -3.98
N TRP A 163 -9.58 4.23 -3.07
CA TRP A 163 -10.00 5.58 -2.71
C TRP A 163 -8.86 6.58 -2.93
N SER A 164 -9.21 7.75 -3.46
CA SER A 164 -8.32 8.92 -3.51
C SER A 164 -8.90 9.98 -2.58
N VAL A 165 -8.19 10.29 -1.51
CA VAL A 165 -8.57 11.26 -0.48
C VAL A 165 -7.65 12.47 -0.59
N SER A 166 -8.21 13.64 -0.91
CA SER A 166 -7.44 14.87 -1.12
C SER A 166 -8.38 16.08 -1.08
N PRO A 167 -7.93 17.28 -0.66
CA PRO A 167 -8.73 18.49 -0.73
C PRO A 167 -9.04 18.92 -2.18
N TRP A 168 -8.33 18.35 -3.15
CA TRP A 168 -8.54 18.59 -4.58
C TRP A 168 -9.52 17.63 -5.25
N THR A 169 -9.97 16.59 -4.53
CA THR A 169 -11.00 15.71 -5.05
C THR A 169 -12.34 16.45 -5.06
N ARG A 170 -13.24 16.11 -6.00
CA ARG A 170 -14.58 16.71 -6.05
C ARG A 170 -15.50 16.26 -4.91
N GLY A 171 -15.04 15.32 -4.06
CA GLY A 171 -15.74 14.77 -2.89
C GLY A 171 -17.02 14.00 -3.19
N GLY A 172 -17.22 12.82 -2.60
CA GLY A 172 -18.51 12.12 -2.67
C GLY A 172 -18.92 11.57 -4.05
N TRP A 173 -17.97 11.40 -4.97
CA TRP A 173 -18.22 10.84 -6.31
C TRP A 173 -17.54 9.48 -6.47
N VAL A 174 -18.23 8.57 -7.16
CA VAL A 174 -17.65 7.31 -7.66
C VAL A 174 -17.10 7.58 -9.06
N HIS A 175 -15.84 7.24 -9.30
CA HIS A 175 -15.26 7.29 -10.65
C HIS A 175 -15.33 5.89 -11.30
N SER A 176 -16.43 5.63 -12.00
CA SER A 176 -16.63 4.43 -12.81
C SER A 176 -16.67 4.84 -14.28
N ARG A 177 -15.58 4.64 -15.01
CA ARG A 177 -15.58 4.76 -16.48
C ARG A 177 -15.30 3.40 -17.08
#